data_AF-A0A535F2G1-F1
#
_entry.id   AF-A0A535F2G1-F1
#
_cell.length_a   1.000
_cell.length_b   1.000
_cell.length_c   1.000
_cell.angle_alpha   90.00
_cell.angle_beta   90.00
_cell.angle_gamma   90.00
#
_symmetry.space_group_name_H-M   'P 1'
#
loop_
_entity.id
_entity.type
_entity.pdbx_description
1 polymer ?
#
loop_
_entity_poly.entity_id
_entity_poly.type
_entity_poly.pdbx_seq_one_letter_code
_entity_poly.pdbx_strand_id
1 'polypeptide(L)'
;MNTIIGGAGIYSCSGCSTGRKVGYVGNNSGAIQFNNINVQNTDTYTLIIYYCSGETRYALMNIDDAPGMKLTFSSTGSFDTPGPLTVSIKLNSGSNTIKFYNPSGWAPDFERIVVTSPSQGGNYL
;
A
#
# COMPACT_ATOMS: atom_id res chain seq x y z
N MET A 1 -1.76 -8.07 -13.05
CA MET A 1 -2.24 -8.74 -11.80
C MET A 1 -1.25 -8.42 -10.69
N ASN A 2 -1.70 -8.25 -9.45
CA ASN A 2 -0.80 -8.02 -8.32
C ASN A 2 -0.09 -9.31 -7.91
N THR A 3 1.09 -9.20 -7.30
CA THR A 3 1.89 -10.35 -6.86
C THR A 3 1.83 -10.49 -5.35
N ILE A 4 1.58 -11.72 -4.88
CA ILE A 4 1.67 -12.11 -3.47
C ILE A 4 2.91 -12.99 -3.33
N ILE A 5 3.76 -12.64 -2.37
CA ILE A 5 5.12 -13.20 -2.24
C ILE A 5 5.24 -13.85 -0.87
N GLY A 6 6.00 -14.95 -0.78
CA GLY A 6 6.28 -15.63 0.48
C GLY A 6 5.02 -16.17 1.14
N GLY A 7 4.94 -16.06 2.48
CA GLY A 7 3.79 -16.54 3.23
C GLY A 7 2.58 -15.58 3.29
N ALA A 8 2.59 -14.47 2.54
CA ALA A 8 1.41 -13.61 2.44
C ALA A 8 0.28 -14.34 1.67
N GLY A 9 -0.97 -13.96 1.92
CA GLY A 9 -2.12 -14.61 1.31
C GLY A 9 -3.35 -13.74 1.24
N ILE A 10 -4.33 -14.13 0.40
CA ILE A 10 -5.63 -13.47 0.31
C ILE A 10 -6.57 -14.07 1.35
N TYR A 11 -7.21 -13.23 2.14
CA TYR A 11 -8.18 -13.62 3.16
C TYR A 11 -9.48 -12.85 2.98
N SER A 12 -10.57 -13.44 3.47
CA SER A 12 -11.86 -12.74 3.59
C SER A 12 -11.74 -11.56 4.55
N CYS A 13 -12.44 -10.48 4.25
CA CYS A 13 -12.54 -9.29 5.09
C CYS A 13 -13.93 -8.68 4.88
N SER A 14 -14.84 -8.87 5.84
CA SER A 14 -16.23 -8.44 5.70
C SER A 14 -16.40 -6.92 5.69
N GLY A 15 -15.49 -6.18 6.34
CA GLY A 15 -15.51 -4.71 6.33
C GLY A 15 -14.82 -4.08 5.12
N CYS A 16 -14.04 -4.84 4.35
CA CYS A 16 -13.32 -4.37 3.16
C CYS A 16 -14.27 -4.19 1.97
N SER A 17 -14.01 -3.19 1.11
CA SER A 17 -14.88 -2.87 -0.03
C SER A 17 -14.95 -3.99 -1.08
N THR A 18 -13.92 -4.82 -1.16
CA THR A 18 -13.84 -5.97 -2.08
C THR A 18 -14.17 -7.30 -1.39
N GLY A 19 -14.52 -7.28 -0.10
CA GLY A 19 -14.70 -8.49 0.71
C GLY A 19 -13.39 -9.26 0.99
N ARG A 20 -12.23 -8.74 0.57
CA ARG A 20 -10.93 -9.42 0.66
C ARG A 20 -9.81 -8.45 1.02
N LYS A 21 -8.73 -9.00 1.57
CA LYS A 21 -7.48 -8.32 1.90
C LYS A 21 -6.30 -9.28 1.72
N VAL A 22 -5.08 -8.74 1.63
CA VAL A 22 -3.85 -9.52 1.74
C VAL A 22 -3.28 -9.39 3.14
N GLY A 23 -3.16 -10.52 3.84
CA GLY A 23 -2.64 -10.60 5.19
C GLY A 23 -1.37 -11.43 5.27
N TYR A 24 -0.82 -11.54 6.49
CA TYR A 24 0.45 -12.22 6.77
C TYR A 24 1.62 -11.66 5.94
N VAL A 25 1.67 -10.33 5.77
CA VAL A 25 2.81 -9.63 5.19
C VAL A 25 3.86 -9.38 6.28
N GLY A 26 5.11 -9.79 6.04
CA GLY A 26 6.23 -9.58 6.95
C GLY A 26 7.00 -10.85 7.32
N ASN A 27 7.03 -11.20 8.62
CA ASN A 27 7.80 -12.26 9.31
C ASN A 27 7.96 -13.64 8.64
N ASN A 28 7.20 -13.93 7.59
CA ASN A 28 7.23 -15.17 6.80
C ASN A 28 7.75 -14.90 5.37
N SER A 29 8.61 -13.91 5.19
CA SER A 29 9.00 -13.34 3.88
C SER A 29 7.79 -12.87 3.05
N GLY A 30 6.67 -12.59 3.72
CA GLY A 30 5.40 -12.21 3.11
C GLY A 30 5.47 -10.79 2.58
N ALA A 31 5.05 -10.60 1.33
CA ALA A 31 4.93 -9.27 0.73
C ALA A 31 3.76 -9.21 -0.26
N ILE A 32 3.27 -7.99 -0.50
CA ILE A 32 2.35 -7.69 -1.59
C ILE A 32 3.01 -6.66 -2.51
N GLN A 33 2.97 -6.92 -3.82
CA GLN A 33 3.37 -5.98 -4.86
C GLN A 33 2.20 -5.64 -5.75
N PHE A 34 1.87 -4.36 -5.80
CA PHE A 34 0.97 -3.77 -6.77
C PHE A 34 1.74 -3.50 -8.05
N ASN A 35 1.28 -4.09 -9.15
CA ASN A 35 1.93 -3.99 -10.45
C ASN A 35 1.15 -3.06 -11.37
N ASN A 36 1.82 -2.58 -12.43
CA ASN A 36 1.19 -1.82 -13.50
C ASN A 36 0.50 -0.54 -13.01
N ILE A 37 1.15 0.16 -12.07
CA ILE A 37 0.74 1.51 -11.66
C ILE A 37 1.18 2.48 -12.73
N ASN A 38 0.32 2.66 -13.73
CA ASN A 38 0.59 3.46 -14.91
C ASN A 38 0.23 4.92 -14.67
N VAL A 39 1.19 5.82 -14.88
CA VAL A 39 0.97 7.26 -14.83
C VAL A 39 1.56 7.94 -16.08
N GLN A 40 0.98 9.07 -16.47
CA GLN A 40 1.38 9.75 -17.71
C GLN A 40 2.69 10.54 -17.56
N ASN A 41 2.89 11.19 -16.40
CA ASN A 41 4.02 12.08 -16.18
C ASN A 41 4.82 11.63 -14.95
N THR A 42 6.14 11.80 -15.00
CA THR A 42 6.99 11.67 -13.82
C THR A 42 6.69 12.84 -12.88
N ASP A 43 6.06 12.56 -11.74
CA ASP A 43 5.62 13.60 -10.80
C ASP A 43 5.36 13.03 -9.40
N THR A 44 4.92 13.88 -8.48
CA THR A 44 4.46 13.52 -7.14
C THR A 44 2.95 13.25 -7.17
N TYR A 45 2.56 12.05 -6.77
CA TYR A 45 1.18 11.58 -6.70
C TYR A 45 0.78 11.39 -5.24
N THR A 46 -0.53 11.45 -4.99
CA THR A 46 -1.08 11.05 -3.69
C THR A 46 -1.45 9.57 -3.75
N LEU A 47 -0.86 8.78 -2.86
CA LEU A 47 -1.18 7.38 -2.64
C LEU A 47 -2.03 7.25 -1.38
N ILE A 48 -3.22 6.69 -1.51
CA ILE A 48 -4.08 6.30 -0.39
C ILE A 48 -4.00 4.78 -0.27
N ILE A 49 -3.54 4.30 0.88
CA ILE A 49 -3.40 2.90 1.22
C ILE A 49 -4.55 2.54 2.14
N TYR A 50 -5.45 1.66 1.70
CA TYR A 50 -6.49 1.09 2.56
C TYR A 50 -5.94 -0.20 3.17
N TYR A 51 -5.92 -0.23 4.50
CA TYR A 51 -5.33 -1.30 5.29
C TYR A 51 -6.19 -1.62 6.49
N CYS A 52 -5.99 -2.79 7.08
CA CYS A 52 -6.62 -3.19 8.34
C CYS A 52 -5.55 -3.56 9.36
N SER A 53 -5.68 -3.07 10.59
CA SER A 53 -4.78 -3.42 11.68
C SER A 53 -5.48 -3.32 13.03
N GLY A 54 -5.37 -4.37 13.85
CA GLY A 54 -5.84 -4.32 15.25
C GLY A 54 -4.98 -3.44 16.15
N GLU A 55 -3.73 -3.17 15.76
CA GLU A 55 -2.74 -2.44 16.54
C GLU A 55 -1.83 -1.60 15.64
N THR A 56 -1.02 -0.70 16.22
CA THR A 56 -0.05 0.07 15.43
C THR A 56 1.05 -0.86 14.91
N ARG A 57 1.24 -0.86 13.59
CA ARG A 57 2.28 -1.64 12.89
C ARG A 57 3.03 -0.75 11.92
N TYR A 58 4.10 -1.26 11.34
CA TYR A 58 4.79 -0.58 10.24
C TYR A 58 5.01 -1.54 9.07
N ALA A 59 5.20 -0.96 7.88
CA ALA A 59 5.72 -1.67 6.73
C ALA A 59 6.77 -0.79 6.04
N LEU A 60 7.70 -1.44 5.33
CA LEU A 60 8.52 -0.78 4.33
C LEU A 60 7.75 -0.76 3.01
N MET A 61 7.68 0.41 2.40
CA MET A 61 7.14 0.62 1.06
C MET A 61 8.30 0.86 0.10
N ASN A 62 8.38 0.06 -0.95
CA ASN A 62 9.34 0.20 -2.03
C ASN A 62 8.59 0.58 -3.31
N ILE A 63 9.14 1.53 -4.08
CA ILE A 63 8.68 1.90 -5.42
C ILE A 63 9.81 1.55 -6.41
N ASP A 64 9.51 0.77 -7.44
CA ASP A 64 10.46 0.37 -8.50
C ASP A 64 11.82 -0.14 -7.95
N ASP A 65 11.77 -1.04 -6.95
CA ASP A 65 12.95 -1.64 -6.30
C ASP A 65 13.97 -0.66 -5.65
N ALA A 66 13.61 0.63 -5.52
CA ALA A 66 14.31 1.61 -4.67
C ALA A 66 14.35 1.21 -3.17
N PRO A 67 15.24 1.81 -2.35
CA PRO A 67 15.27 1.56 -0.91
C PRO A 67 13.89 1.75 -0.24
N GLY A 68 13.53 0.85 0.66
CA GLY A 68 12.23 0.87 1.32
C GLY A 68 12.05 2.05 2.27
N MET A 69 10.96 2.80 2.10
CA MET A 69 10.52 3.87 3.00
C MET A 69 9.64 3.29 4.11
N LYS A 70 9.98 3.57 5.37
CA LYS A 70 9.18 3.12 6.52
C LYS A 70 7.90 3.95 6.64
N LEU A 71 6.77 3.26 6.63
CA LEU A 71 5.45 3.82 6.89
C LEU A 71 4.88 3.24 8.18
N THR A 72 4.35 4.10 9.04
CA THR A 72 3.65 3.71 10.26
C THR A 72 2.15 3.70 10.00
N PHE A 73 1.50 2.62 10.42
CA PHE A 73 0.08 2.36 10.25
C PHE A 73 -0.54 2.25 11.64
N SER A 74 -1.38 3.21 12.01
CA SER A 74 -2.11 3.18 13.28
C SER A 74 -3.13 2.03 13.30
N SER A 75 -3.63 1.65 14.48
CA SER A 75 -4.77 0.73 14.54
C SER A 75 -5.98 1.32 13.80
N THR A 76 -6.67 0.48 13.03
CA THR A 76 -7.98 0.77 12.44
C THR A 76 -9.12 0.18 13.27
N GLY A 77 -8.80 -0.38 14.44
CA GLY A 77 -9.74 -0.98 15.39
C GLY A 77 -9.82 -2.51 15.29
N SER A 78 -9.57 -3.10 14.13
CA SER A 78 -9.50 -4.56 13.94
C SER A 78 -8.78 -4.93 12.65
N PHE A 79 -8.45 -6.21 12.48
CA PHE A 79 -7.94 -6.70 11.20
C PHE A 79 -9.02 -6.81 10.10
N ASP A 80 -10.30 -6.56 10.37
CA ASP A 80 -11.37 -6.54 9.35
C ASP A 80 -12.03 -5.16 9.18
N THR A 81 -11.48 -4.13 9.84
CA THR A 81 -11.93 -2.74 9.72
C THR A 81 -10.93 -1.97 8.86
N PRO A 82 -11.26 -1.57 7.62
CA PRO A 82 -10.33 -0.83 6.80
C PRO A 82 -10.26 0.65 7.20
N GLY A 83 -9.05 1.21 7.13
CA GLY A 83 -8.79 2.64 7.29
C GLY A 83 -7.73 3.13 6.30
N PRO A 84 -7.71 4.44 5.97
CA PRO A 84 -6.75 4.99 5.04
C PRO A 84 -5.44 5.43 5.71
N LEU A 85 -4.32 5.26 5.00
CA LEU A 85 -3.09 6.02 5.19
C LEU A 85 -2.79 6.76 3.87
N THR A 86 -2.60 8.08 3.94
CA THR A 86 -2.29 8.90 2.77
C THR A 86 -0.82 9.30 2.79
N VAL A 87 -0.11 9.09 1.70
CA VAL A 87 1.30 9.44 1.53
C VAL A 87 1.55 10.06 0.15
N SER A 88 2.48 11.02 0.08
CA SER A 88 2.98 11.55 -1.19
C SER A 88 4.08 10.65 -1.71
N ILE A 89 4.00 10.24 -2.97
CA ILE A 89 4.98 9.37 -3.63
C ILE A 89 5.42 9.95 -4.96
N LYS A 90 6.67 9.72 -5.34
CA LYS A 90 7.14 10.04 -6.68
C LYS A 90 6.96 8.80 -7.57
N LEU A 91 6.30 8.98 -8.71
CA LEU A 91 6.16 7.95 -9.73
C LEU A 91 6.81 8.43 -11.03
N ASN A 92 7.36 7.49 -11.79
CA ASN A 92 7.91 7.73 -13.12
C ASN A 92 6.80 7.61 -14.17
N SER A 93 6.90 8.36 -15.27
CA SER A 93 6.04 8.15 -16.44
C SER A 93 6.12 6.68 -16.90
N GLY A 94 4.97 6.11 -17.24
CA GLY A 94 4.84 4.69 -17.57
C GLY A 94 4.44 3.84 -16.37
N SER A 95 4.84 2.57 -16.41
CA SER A 95 4.46 1.55 -15.43
C SER A 95 5.41 1.54 -14.24
N ASN A 96 4.85 1.68 -13.04
CA ASN A 96 5.57 1.58 -11.77
C ASN A 96 5.08 0.35 -10.97
N THR A 97 5.84 -0.01 -9.95
CA THR A 97 5.47 -1.00 -8.94
C THR A 97 5.49 -0.40 -7.54
N ILE A 98 4.60 -0.87 -6.67
CA ILE A 98 4.59 -0.48 -5.25
C ILE A 98 4.52 -1.76 -4.41
N LYS A 99 5.54 -2.01 -3.60
CA LYS A 99 5.68 -3.21 -2.78
C LYS A 99 5.65 -2.87 -1.30
N PHE A 100 4.85 -3.59 -0.53
CA PHE A 100 4.83 -3.52 0.93
C PHE A 100 5.36 -4.82 1.54
N TYR A 101 6.29 -4.68 2.47
CA TYR A 101 6.96 -5.80 3.15
C TYR A 101 7.44 -5.36 4.54
N ASN A 102 7.78 -6.30 5.41
CA ASN A 102 8.41 -6.00 6.68
C ASN A 102 9.40 -7.11 7.09
N PRO A 103 10.72 -6.86 7.09
CA PRO A 103 11.72 -7.89 7.38
C PRO A 103 11.83 -8.25 8.86
N SER A 104 11.24 -7.48 9.77
CA SER A 104 11.45 -7.63 11.22
C SER A 104 10.15 -7.51 12.04
N GLY A 105 9.01 -7.75 11.41
CA GLY A 105 7.71 -7.74 12.07
C GLY A 105 6.57 -8.05 11.12
N TRP A 106 5.35 -8.13 11.67
CA TRP A 106 4.14 -8.16 10.86
C TRP A 106 3.75 -6.75 10.43
N ALA A 107 3.39 -6.60 9.16
CA ALA A 107 2.74 -5.41 8.62
C ALA A 107 1.22 -5.42 8.95
N PRO A 108 0.48 -4.33 8.71
CA PRO A 108 -0.98 -4.42 8.58
C PRO A 108 -1.39 -5.34 7.42
N ASP A 109 -2.67 -5.70 7.38
CA ASP A 109 -3.25 -6.32 6.19
C ASP A 109 -3.59 -5.24 5.16
N PHE A 110 -3.37 -5.52 3.87
CA PHE A 110 -3.58 -4.55 2.79
C PHE A 110 -4.82 -4.91 1.96
N GLU A 111 -5.75 -3.97 1.85
CA GLU A 111 -6.96 -4.15 1.05
C GLU A 111 -6.72 -3.70 -0.40
N ARG A 112 -6.41 -2.40 -0.58
CA ARG A 112 -6.25 -1.77 -1.88
C ARG A 112 -5.43 -0.49 -1.78
N ILE A 113 -4.98 -0.01 -2.93
CA ILE A 113 -4.39 1.31 -3.07
C ILE A 113 -5.19 2.16 -4.05
N VAL A 114 -5.16 3.47 -3.86
CA VAL A 114 -5.64 4.46 -4.82
C VAL A 114 -4.50 5.44 -5.08
N VAL A 115 -4.21 5.68 -6.36
CA VAL A 115 -3.26 6.69 -6.78
C VAL A 115 -4.05 7.79 -7.47
N THR A 116 -3.95 9.02 -6.96
CA THR A 116 -4.58 10.18 -7.59
C THR A 116 -3.50 11.07 -8.19
N SER A 117 -3.78 11.63 -9.38
CA SER A 117 -2.90 12.60 -10.02
C SER A 117 -2.60 13.77 -9.10
N PRO A 118 -1.40 14.38 -9.18
CA PRO A 118 -1.19 15.68 -8.58
C PRO A 118 -2.32 16.62 -9.02
N SER A 119 -2.86 17.38 -8.07
CA SER A 119 -3.73 18.49 -8.41
C SER A 119 -2.93 19.38 -9.35
N GLN A 120 -3.40 19.54 -10.60
CA GLN A 120 -2.92 20.61 -11.46
C GLN A 120 -3.13 21.90 -10.66
N GLY A 121 -2.03 22.54 -10.23
CA GLY A 121 -2.11 23.77 -9.45
C GLY A 121 -3.00 24.75 -10.19
N GLY A 122 -4.12 25.13 -9.58
CA GLY A 122 -5.02 26.12 -10.16
C GLY A 122 -4.28 27.42 -10.37
N ASN A 123 -4.56 28.11 -11.47
CA ASN A 123 -4.20 29.52 -11.63
C ASN A 123 -4.91 30.31 -10.52
N TYR A 124 -4.17 30.68 -9.50
CA TYR A 124 -4.56 31.78 -8.63
C TYR A 124 -4.10 33.07 -9.32
N LEU A 125 -5.05 34.00 -9.46
CA LEU A 125 -5.02 35.24 -10.25
C LEU A 125 -3.65 35.90 -10.44
#